data_AF-A0A090K2R7-F1
#
_entry.id   AF-A0A090K2R7-F1
#
_cell.length_a   1.000
_cell.length_b   1.000
_cell.length_c   1.000
_cell.angle_alpha   90.00
_cell.angle_beta   90.00
_cell.angle_gamma   90.00
#
_symmetry.space_group_name_H-M   'P 1'
#
loop_
_entity.id
_entity.type
_entity.pdbx_description
1 polymer ?
#
loop_
_entity_poly.entity_id
_entity_poly.type
_entity_poly.pdbx_seq_one_letter_code
_entity_poly.pdbx_strand_id
1 'polypeptide(L)'
;MSKRLLDDTVLKLIDAKLVIDGNITSKDVYFHLGLCRQKVSRVFQDYLSQNPDAMIYVPSKKKYIATESFKPHFFDEADAKIFIDALVVVFGTNK
;
A
#
# COMPACT_ATOMS: atom_id res chain seq x y z
N MET A 1 14.29 -4.31 12.55
CA MET A 1 12.81 -4.26 12.60
C MET A 1 12.26 -5.67 12.59
N SER A 2 11.26 -5.98 13.44
CA SER A 2 10.62 -7.31 13.41
C SER A 2 9.89 -7.51 12.07
N LYS A 3 9.74 -8.77 11.64
CA LYS A 3 9.04 -9.14 10.40
C LYS A 3 7.63 -8.54 10.32
N ARG A 4 6.94 -8.43 11.46
CA ARG A 4 5.57 -7.89 11.57
C ARG A 4 5.50 -6.38 11.29
N LEU A 5 6.42 -5.59 11.84
CA LEU A 5 6.40 -4.12 11.67
C LEU A 5 6.50 -3.68 10.20
N LEU A 6 7.30 -4.39 9.41
CA LEU A 6 7.41 -4.11 7.97
C LEU A 6 6.17 -4.55 7.20
N ASP A 7 5.52 -5.63 7.62
CA ASP A 7 4.28 -6.10 6.98
C ASP A 7 3.15 -5.09 7.30
N ASP A 8 3.05 -4.61 8.53
CA ASP A 8 2.09 -3.56 8.93
C ASP A 8 2.32 -2.25 8.16
N THR A 9 3.58 -1.88 7.93
CA THR A 9 3.93 -0.70 7.14
C THR A 9 3.49 -0.84 5.68
N VAL A 10 3.63 -2.05 5.10
CA VAL A 10 3.12 -2.34 3.75
C VAL A 10 1.60 -2.21 3.71
N LEU A 11 0.89 -2.76 4.69
CA LEU A 11 -0.57 -2.69 4.76
C LEU A 11 -1.06 -1.24 4.87
N LYS A 12 -0.44 -0.45 5.76
CA LYS A 12 -0.69 0.99 5.89
C LYS A 12 -0.42 1.76 4.60
N LEU A 13 0.66 1.43 3.89
CA LEU A 13 0.99 2.07 2.62
C LEU A 13 -0.03 1.76 1.53
N ILE A 14 -0.60 0.55 1.51
CA ILE A 14 -1.67 0.20 0.55
C ILE A 14 -2.86 1.12 0.76
N ASP A 15 -3.35 1.24 2.01
CA ASP A 15 -4.48 2.10 2.33
C ASP A 15 -4.19 3.57 2.05
N ALA A 16 -3.03 4.09 2.48
CA ALA A 16 -2.66 5.49 2.27
C ALA A 16 -2.66 5.86 0.77
N LYS A 17 -2.14 4.98 -0.08
CA LYS A 17 -2.17 5.17 -1.54
C LYS A 17 -3.57 5.12 -2.12
N LEU A 18 -4.42 4.20 -1.66
CA LEU A 18 -5.81 4.14 -2.10
C LEU A 18 -6.60 5.37 -1.65
N VAL A 19 -6.34 5.92 -0.46
CA VAL A 19 -6.96 7.15 0.04
C VAL A 19 -6.58 8.37 -0.80
N ILE A 20 -5.29 8.53 -1.16
CA ILE A 20 -4.81 9.72 -1.88
C ILE A 20 -5.05 9.61 -3.39
N ASP A 21 -4.62 8.50 -3.97
CA ASP A 21 -4.56 8.34 -5.42
C ASP A 21 -5.81 7.63 -5.98
N GLY A 22 -6.61 7.00 -5.12
CA GLY A 22 -7.72 6.12 -5.54
C GLY A 22 -7.24 4.85 -6.26
N ASN A 23 -5.93 4.61 -6.35
CA ASN A 23 -5.35 3.49 -7.06
C ASN A 23 -3.94 3.16 -6.57
N ILE A 24 -3.50 1.93 -6.82
CA ILE A 24 -2.16 1.48 -6.43
C ILE A 24 -1.63 0.41 -7.40
N THR A 25 -0.32 0.37 -7.56
CA THR A 25 0.41 -0.73 -8.18
C THR A 25 1.29 -1.43 -7.14
N SER A 26 1.59 -2.70 -7.38
CA SER A 26 2.59 -3.42 -6.57
C SER A 26 3.98 -2.76 -6.63
N LYS A 27 4.26 -1.96 -7.68
CA LYS A 27 5.50 -1.18 -7.80
C LYS A 27 5.60 -0.05 -6.80
N ASP A 28 4.50 0.64 -6.55
CA ASP A 28 4.46 1.74 -5.58
C ASP A 28 4.88 1.24 -4.19
N VAL A 29 4.46 0.03 -3.83
CA VAL A 29 4.74 -0.55 -2.51
C VAL A 29 6.20 -0.97 -2.34
N TYR A 30 6.80 -1.70 -3.28
CA TYR A 30 8.20 -2.12 -3.12
C TYR A 30 9.20 -0.98 -3.33
N PHE A 31 8.86 0.02 -4.15
CA PHE A 31 9.73 1.17 -4.40
C PHE A 31 9.84 2.06 -3.16
N HIS A 32 8.71 2.39 -2.51
CA HIS A 32 8.73 3.25 -1.32
C HIS A 32 9.43 2.63 -0.11
N LEU A 33 9.51 1.31 -0.02
CA LEU A 33 10.05 0.61 1.15
C LEU A 33 11.40 -0.07 0.91
N GLY A 34 11.93 -0.05 -0.32
CA GLY A 34 13.18 -0.77 -0.66
C GLY A 34 13.10 -2.28 -0.41
N LEU A 35 11.90 -2.87 -0.39
CA LEU A 35 11.68 -4.26 -0.03
C LEU A 35 11.78 -5.19 -1.25
N CYS A 36 12.11 -6.47 -1.00
CA CYS A 36 12.10 -7.46 -2.07
C CYS A 36 10.66 -7.67 -2.61
N ARG A 37 10.55 -7.76 -3.94
CA ARG A 37 9.27 -7.93 -4.64
C ARG A 37 8.45 -9.11 -4.11
N GLN A 38 9.10 -10.22 -3.78
CA GLN A 38 8.42 -11.43 -3.27
C GLN A 38 7.67 -11.16 -1.97
N LYS A 39 8.31 -10.43 -1.03
CA LYS A 39 7.70 -10.10 0.26
C LYS A 39 6.48 -9.20 0.07
N VAL A 40 6.64 -8.12 -0.69
CA VAL A 40 5.56 -7.18 -0.98
C VAL A 40 4.41 -7.88 -1.68
N SER A 41 4.70 -8.75 -2.66
CA SER A 41 3.66 -9.52 -3.34
C SER A 41 2.86 -10.38 -2.38
N ARG A 42 3.51 -11.03 -1.39
CA ARG A 42 2.81 -11.83 -0.38
C ARG A 42 1.87 -10.96 0.45
N VAL A 43 2.38 -9.88 1.06
CA VAL A 43 1.58 -9.01 1.93
C VAL A 43 0.44 -8.33 1.16
N PHE A 44 0.65 -8.00 -0.13
CA PHE A 44 -0.40 -7.46 -0.99
C PHE A 44 -1.52 -8.47 -1.26
N GLN A 45 -1.20 -9.75 -1.43
CA GLN A 45 -2.21 -10.81 -1.54
C GLN A 45 -2.92 -11.05 -0.20
N ASP A 46 -2.19 -10.98 0.92
CA ASP A 46 -2.77 -11.06 2.25
C ASP A 46 -3.79 -9.91 2.45
N TYR A 47 -3.48 -8.70 2.01
CA TYR A 47 -4.41 -7.56 2.02
C TYR A 47 -5.68 -7.83 1.19
N LEU A 48 -5.53 -8.30 -0.05
CA LEU A 48 -6.65 -8.60 -0.94
C LEU A 48 -7.56 -9.70 -0.38
N SER A 49 -6.97 -10.75 0.19
CA SER A 49 -7.74 -11.86 0.79
C SER A 49 -8.54 -11.43 2.01
N GLN A 50 -8.01 -10.50 2.81
CA GLN A 50 -8.68 -9.96 3.99
C GLN A 50 -9.73 -8.91 3.63
N ASN A 51 -9.55 -8.19 2.53
CA ASN A 51 -10.38 -7.05 2.13
C ASN A 51 -10.78 -7.15 0.64
N PRO A 52 -11.56 -8.17 0.25
CA PRO A 52 -11.84 -8.48 -1.15
C PRO A 52 -12.56 -7.34 -1.90
N ASP A 53 -13.36 -6.55 -1.18
CA ASP A 53 -14.13 -5.45 -1.74
C ASP A 53 -13.41 -4.10 -1.67
N ALA A 54 -12.15 -4.05 -1.23
CA ALA A 54 -11.42 -2.78 -1.08
C ALA A 54 -10.96 -2.20 -2.43
N MET A 55 -10.56 -3.05 -3.38
CA MET A 55 -10.04 -2.61 -4.67
C MET A 55 -10.21 -3.69 -5.74
N ILE A 56 -10.31 -3.25 -7.00
CA ILE A 56 -10.39 -4.13 -8.17
C ILE A 56 -9.17 -3.95 -9.07
N TYR A 57 -8.67 -5.05 -9.63
CA TYR A 57 -7.63 -4.96 -10.65
C TYR A 57 -8.24 -4.57 -11.99
N VAL A 58 -7.70 -3.51 -12.61
CA VAL A 58 -8.13 -3.05 -13.93
C VAL A 58 -7.03 -3.33 -14.96
N PRO A 59 -7.14 -4.40 -15.77
CA PRO A 59 -6.06 -4.85 -16.66
C PRO A 59 -5.59 -3.80 -17.67
N SER A 60 -6.52 -3.03 -18.25
CA SER A 60 -6.22 -1.97 -19.22
C SER A 60 -5.33 -0.87 -18.64
N LYS A 61 -5.40 -0.65 -17.32
CA LYS A 61 -4.62 0.36 -16.60
C LYS A 61 -3.44 -0.25 -15.83
N LYS A 62 -3.33 -1.59 -15.78
CA LYS A 62 -2.31 -2.34 -15.04
C LYS A 62 -2.17 -1.91 -13.57
N LYS A 63 -3.29 -1.58 -12.92
CA LYS A 63 -3.34 -1.10 -11.54
C LYS A 63 -4.59 -1.55 -10.82
N TYR A 64 -4.53 -1.56 -9.50
CA TYR A 64 -5.69 -1.74 -8.64
C TYR A 64 -6.34 -0.38 -8.40
N ILE A 65 -7.66 -0.32 -8.44
CA ILE A 65 -8.44 0.90 -8.22
C ILE A 65 -9.35 0.66 -7.03
N ALA A 66 -9.41 1.62 -6.11
CA ALA A 66 -10.33 1.60 -4.98
C ALA A 66 -11.76 1.41 -5.48
N THR A 67 -12.53 0.57 -4.81
CA THR A 67 -13.98 0.47 -5.06
C THR A 67 -14.70 1.67 -4.43
N GLU A 68 -15.96 1.87 -4.80
CA GLU A 68 -16.80 2.89 -4.17
C GLU A 68 -17.04 2.62 -2.67
N SER A 69 -16.95 1.35 -2.26
CA SER A 69 -17.10 0.92 -0.86
C SER A 69 -15.79 0.94 -0.07
N PHE A 70 -14.68 1.37 -0.69
CA PHE A 70 -13.38 1.37 -0.05
C PHE A 70 -13.38 2.20 1.24
N LYS A 71 -12.84 1.60 2.31
CA LYS A 71 -12.47 2.27 3.55
C LYS A 71 -11.07 1.78 3.94
N PRO A 72 -10.20 2.64 4.48
CA PRO A 72 -8.92 2.18 5.00
C PRO A 72 -9.13 1.23 6.19
N HIS A 73 -8.38 0.13 6.23
CA HIS A 73 -8.49 -0.94 7.24
C HIS A 73 -7.33 -0.93 8.24
N PHE A 74 -6.16 -0.49 7.79
CA PHE A 74 -4.88 -0.48 8.50
C PHE A 74 -4.32 0.93 8.68
N PHE A 75 -4.83 1.91 7.93
CA PHE A 75 -4.42 3.31 8.04
C PHE A 75 -5.48 4.15 8.78
N ASP A 76 -5.16 4.51 10.02
CA ASP A 76 -5.99 5.33 10.92
C ASP A 76 -5.40 6.72 11.19
N GLU A 77 -4.26 7.05 10.59
CA GLU A 77 -3.56 8.30 10.84
C GLU A 77 -4.25 9.47 10.13
N ALA A 78 -4.15 10.66 10.73
CA ALA A 78 -4.89 11.84 10.28
C ALA A 78 -4.51 12.32 8.87
N ASP A 79 -3.32 11.96 8.36
CA ASP A 79 -2.84 12.42 7.06
C ASP A 79 -2.00 11.35 6.34
N ALA A 80 -2.62 10.71 5.35
CA ALA A 80 -1.98 9.72 4.46
C ALA A 80 -0.77 10.29 3.72
N LYS A 81 -0.77 11.59 3.41
CA LYS A 81 0.32 12.22 2.69
C LYS A 81 1.55 12.34 3.58
N ILE A 82 1.36 12.77 4.83
CA ILE A 82 2.46 12.87 5.81
C ILE A 82 3.09 11.51 6.04
N PHE A 83 2.29 10.45 6.16
CA PHE A 83 2.78 9.09 6.30
C PHE A 83 3.68 8.67 5.12
N ILE A 84 3.22 8.88 3.88
CA ILE A 84 4.01 8.53 2.68
C ILE A 84 5.29 9.36 2.60
N ASP A 85 5.22 10.65 2.90
CA ASP A 85 6.40 11.53 2.92
C ASP A 85 7.42 11.06 3.98
N ALA A 86 6.95 10.62 5.15
CA ALA A 86 7.80 10.06 6.21
C ALA A 86 8.48 8.75 5.77
N LEU A 87 7.79 7.90 5.01
CA LEU A 87 8.40 6.67 4.47
C LEU A 87 9.56 6.98 3.51
N VAL A 88 9.43 8.02 2.68
CA VAL A 88 10.53 8.45 1.79
C VAL A 88 11.75 8.86 2.61
N VAL A 89 11.56 9.61 3.70
CA VAL A 89 12.65 10.03 4.61
C VAL A 89 13.30 8.84 5.32
N VAL A 90 12.50 7.91 5.85
CA VAL A 90 12.99 6.76 6.64
C VAL A 90 13.69 5.71 5.76
N PHE A 91 13.12 5.40 4.60
CA PHE A 91 13.65 4.36 3.71
C PHE A 91 14.60 4.91 2.65
N GLY A 92 14.75 6.23 2.53
CA GLY A 92 15.67 6.88 1.57
C GLY A 92 15.27 6.67 0.11
N THR A 93 13.99 6.41 -0.16
CA THR A 93 13.47 6.06 -1.48
C THR A 93 13.09 7.32 -2.25
N ASN A 94 14.10 7.96 -2.84
CA ASN A 94 13.88 9.10 -3.73
C ASN A 94 13.22 8.63 -5.03
N LYS A 95 12.19 9.37 -5.47
CA LYS A 95 11.49 9.21 -6.75
C LYS A 95 12.46 9.01 -7.93
#